data_AF-A0A662Y477-F1
#
_entry.id   AF-A0A662Y477-F1
#
_cell.length_a   1.000
_cell.length_b   1.000
_cell.length_c   1.000
_cell.angle_alpha   90.00
_cell.angle_beta   90.00
_cell.angle_gamma   90.00
#
_symmetry.space_group_name_H-M   'P 1'
#
loop_
_entity.id
_entity.type
_entity.pdbx_description
1 polymer ?
#
loop_
_entity_poly.entity_id
_entity_poly.type
_entity_poly.pdbx_seq_one_letter_code
_entity_poly.pdbx_strand_id
1 'polypeptide(L)'
;MHCCSHNHIQLVLHDGEPVFFNQRDGPFMPTLKLLHKVPHVMKYVRADKGAIPFVLSGANVMCPGLTSAGGDMPESLAVGTPVAIMAEGKDHAMAIGILTLSTDDMYAAVAVVTVVKCVDPCFAVGRAPPLTLLLPAVSCLLSRSQNKGVAIEMMHFLGDDLWTCPNID
;
A
#
# COMPACT_ATOMS: atom_id res chain seq x y z
N MET A 1 -6.91 30.90 -10.42
CA MET A 1 -8.05 29.94 -10.47
C MET A 1 -8.00 29.06 -11.70
N HIS A 2 -7.28 27.94 -11.64
CA HIS A 2 -7.52 26.81 -12.54
C HIS A 2 -7.29 25.55 -11.69
N CYS A 3 -8.35 25.07 -11.05
CA CYS A 3 -8.37 23.75 -10.43
C CYS A 3 -9.41 22.94 -11.18
N CYS A 4 -8.94 22.14 -12.13
CA CYS A 4 -9.75 21.16 -12.82
C CYS A 4 -9.88 19.93 -11.92
N SER A 5 -10.96 19.80 -11.14
CA SER A 5 -11.60 18.51 -10.85
C SER A 5 -12.78 18.69 -9.89
N HIS A 6 -13.84 17.92 -10.14
CA HIS A 6 -15.19 18.02 -9.58
C HIS A 6 -15.29 17.55 -8.10
N ASN A 7 -14.26 17.77 -7.30
CA ASN A 7 -14.19 17.33 -5.91
C ASN A 7 -14.04 18.55 -5.00
N HIS A 8 -14.98 18.71 -4.06
CA HIS A 8 -14.87 19.70 -2.99
C HIS A 8 -13.72 19.31 -2.05
N ILE A 9 -12.56 19.95 -2.23
CA ILE A 9 -11.39 19.81 -1.36
C ILE A 9 -11.21 21.11 -0.59
N GLN A 10 -11.12 21.03 0.73
CA GLN A 10 -10.82 22.17 1.59
C GLN A 10 -9.34 22.14 1.97
N LEU A 11 -8.67 23.28 1.88
CA LEU A 11 -7.24 23.40 2.15
C LEU A 11 -7.03 24.41 3.28
N VAL A 12 -6.19 24.03 4.25
CA VAL A 12 -5.72 24.90 5.32
C VAL A 12 -4.34 25.40 4.95
N LEU A 13 -4.23 26.71 4.78
CA LEU A 13 -3.01 27.40 4.40
C LEU A 13 -2.35 28.02 5.64
N HIS A 14 -1.03 27.91 5.74
CA HIS A 14 -0.22 28.64 6.71
C HIS A 14 0.89 29.35 5.94
N ASP A 15 0.97 30.66 6.04
CA ASP A 15 1.94 31.50 5.32
C ASP A 15 1.99 31.24 3.79
N GLY A 16 0.83 30.95 3.18
CA GLY A 16 0.69 30.65 1.75
C GLY A 16 0.96 29.19 1.38
N GLU A 17 1.52 28.38 2.29
CA GLU A 17 1.74 26.95 2.05
C GLU A 17 0.54 26.08 2.50
N PRO A 18 0.10 25.09 1.70
CA PRO A 18 -0.94 24.16 2.12
C PRO A 18 -0.40 23.17 3.16
N VAL A 19 -0.93 23.24 4.38
CA VAL A 19 -0.50 22.42 5.52
C VAL A 19 -1.40 21.21 5.70
N PHE A 20 -2.72 21.42 5.67
CA PHE A 20 -3.71 20.36 5.78
C PHE A 20 -4.70 20.41 4.62
N PHE A 21 -5.22 19.24 4.24
CA PHE A 21 -6.30 19.11 3.28
C PHE A 21 -7.43 18.24 3.82
N ASN A 22 -8.63 18.47 3.32
CA ASN A 22 -9.81 17.68 3.61
C ASN A 22 -10.52 17.36 2.29
N GLN A 23 -10.80 16.09 2.05
CA GLN A 23 -11.53 15.64 0.88
C GLN A 23 -12.98 15.30 1.25
N ARG A 24 -13.92 15.96 0.56
CA ARG A 24 -15.38 15.78 0.68
C ARG A 24 -15.95 16.14 2.05
N ASP A 25 -15.69 15.34 3.09
CA ASP A 25 -16.05 15.57 4.51
C ASP A 25 -15.18 14.68 5.45
N GLY A 26 -13.98 14.33 5.02
CA GLY A 26 -13.07 13.46 5.77
C GLY A 26 -12.36 14.16 6.93
N PRO A 27 -11.53 13.43 7.70
CA PRO A 27 -10.61 14.06 8.65
C PRO A 27 -9.56 14.90 7.91
N PHE A 28 -9.06 15.95 8.58
CA PHE A 28 -7.96 16.76 8.05
C PHE A 28 -6.67 15.93 8.01
N MET A 29 -6.09 15.81 6.81
CA MET A 29 -4.85 15.10 6.58
C MET A 29 -3.71 16.09 6.33
N PRO A 30 -2.49 15.81 6.82
CA PRO A 30 -1.33 16.63 6.52
C PRO A 30 -0.95 16.51 5.04
N THR A 31 -0.38 17.56 4.45
CA THR A 31 0.23 17.48 3.11
C THR A 31 1.59 16.77 3.15
N LEU A 32 2.03 16.25 1.99
CA LEU A 32 3.36 15.64 1.87
C LEU A 32 4.48 16.63 2.25
N LYS A 33 4.30 17.92 1.95
CA LYS A 33 5.27 18.98 2.29
C LYS A 33 5.45 19.12 3.80
N LEU A 34 4.35 19.09 4.56
CA LEU A 34 4.42 19.09 6.03
C LEU A 34 5.11 17.83 6.54
N LEU A 35 4.77 16.69 5.95
CA LEU A 35 5.32 15.40 6.36
C LEU A 35 6.83 15.30 6.16
N HIS A 36 7.36 15.90 5.09
CA HIS A 36 8.80 15.96 4.84
C HIS A 36 9.54 16.83 5.85
N LYS A 37 8.90 17.91 6.34
CA LYS A 37 9.45 18.76 7.41
C LYS A 37 9.40 18.03 8.77
N VAL A 38 8.33 17.30 9.03
CA VAL A 38 8.02 16.72 10.34
C VAL A 38 7.52 15.27 10.18
N PRO A 39 8.42 14.27 10.06
CA PRO A 39 8.04 12.88 9.74
C PRO A 39 7.33 12.15 10.89
N HIS A 40 7.37 12.69 12.11
CA HIS A 40 6.76 12.10 13.31
C HIS A 40 5.29 12.47 13.52
N VAL A 41 4.69 13.26 12.62
CA VAL A 41 3.28 13.66 12.71
C VAL A 41 2.33 12.49 12.52
N MET A 42 2.72 11.47 11.75
CA MET A 42 1.88 10.30 11.49
C MET A 42 2.68 9.01 11.46
N LYS A 43 1.97 7.89 11.63
CA LYS A 43 2.56 6.56 11.47
C LYS A 43 2.85 6.31 10.00
N TYR A 44 4.00 5.70 9.72
CA TYR A 44 4.41 5.37 8.36
C TYR A 44 4.46 3.87 8.14
N VAL A 45 4.31 3.46 6.89
CA VAL A 45 4.44 2.10 6.39
C VAL A 45 5.45 2.14 5.25
N ARG A 46 6.35 1.15 5.19
CA ARG A 46 7.32 1.02 4.08
C ARG A 46 6.74 0.13 2.99
N ALA A 47 6.76 0.64 1.77
CA ALA A 47 6.38 -0.10 0.57
C ALA A 47 7.62 -0.66 -0.15
N ASP A 48 7.43 -1.80 -0.79
CA ASP A 48 8.49 -2.47 -1.57
C ASP A 48 8.88 -1.70 -2.83
N LYS A 49 10.11 -1.96 -3.31
CA LYS A 49 10.60 -1.45 -4.60
C LYS A 49 9.64 -1.66 -5.77
N GLY A 50 8.93 -2.80 -5.81
CA GLY A 50 7.97 -3.11 -6.87
C GLY A 50 6.71 -2.26 -6.83
N ALA A 51 6.33 -1.74 -5.66
CA ALA A 51 5.13 -0.93 -5.47
C ALA A 51 5.34 0.57 -5.75
N ILE A 52 6.59 1.05 -5.63
CA ILE A 52 6.99 2.44 -5.86
C ILE A 52 6.40 3.07 -7.14
N PRO A 53 6.56 2.49 -8.35
CA PRO A 53 6.07 3.13 -9.58
C PRO A 53 4.54 3.22 -9.64
N PHE A 54 3.83 2.28 -9.01
CA PHE A 54 2.36 2.28 -8.96
C PHE A 54 1.85 3.38 -8.03
N VAL A 55 2.49 3.56 -6.88
CA VAL A 55 2.16 4.63 -5.92
C VAL A 55 2.36 6.02 -6.54
N LEU A 56 3.46 6.22 -7.27
CA LEU A 56 3.72 7.49 -7.98
C LEU A 56 2.74 7.76 -9.13
N SER A 57 2.09 6.71 -9.64
CA SER A 57 1.03 6.83 -10.64
C SER A 57 -0.34 7.11 -10.03
N GLY A 58 -0.44 7.25 -8.69
CA GLY A 58 -1.69 7.46 -7.97
C GLY A 58 -2.52 6.18 -7.77
N ALA A 59 -1.92 5.00 -7.91
CA ALA A 59 -2.64 3.74 -7.67
C ALA A 59 -2.76 3.44 -6.16
N ASN A 60 -3.84 2.76 -5.79
CA ASN A 60 -4.04 2.22 -4.45
C ASN A 60 -2.99 1.15 -4.11
N VAL A 61 -2.60 1.06 -2.84
CA VAL A 61 -1.63 0.06 -2.39
C VAL A 61 -2.35 -1.23 -2.04
N MET A 62 -1.86 -2.33 -2.59
CA MET A 62 -2.37 -3.68 -2.33
C MET A 62 -1.51 -4.38 -1.27
N CYS A 63 -2.10 -5.32 -0.54
CA CYS A 63 -1.40 -6.08 0.52
C CYS A 63 -0.02 -6.64 0.10
N PRO A 64 0.15 -7.24 -1.10
CA PRO A 64 1.44 -7.81 -1.50
C PRO A 64 2.60 -6.81 -1.59
N GLY A 65 2.31 -5.51 -1.75
CA GLY A 65 3.35 -4.46 -1.82
C GLY A 65 3.83 -3.96 -0.46
N LEU A 66 3.26 -4.49 0.62
CA LEU A 66 3.53 -4.11 2.02
C LEU A 66 3.99 -5.29 2.86
N THR A 67 3.62 -6.52 2.49
CA THR A 67 4.10 -7.77 3.12
C THR A 67 5.35 -8.33 2.44
N SER A 68 5.98 -7.47 1.65
CA SER A 68 7.35 -7.52 1.15
C SER A 68 8.40 -8.03 2.12
N ALA A 69 9.51 -8.61 1.66
CA ALA A 69 10.75 -8.62 2.43
C ALA A 69 11.30 -7.19 2.67
N GLY A 70 10.92 -6.22 1.82
CA GLY A 70 11.23 -4.80 1.98
C GLY A 70 10.12 -4.00 2.65
N GLY A 71 8.97 -4.61 2.90
CA GLY A 71 7.82 -4.01 3.57
C GLY A 71 8.00 -4.02 5.08
N ASP A 72 7.74 -2.88 5.70
CA ASP A 72 7.83 -2.70 7.15
C ASP A 72 6.57 -1.99 7.63
N MET A 73 5.89 -2.58 8.60
CA MET A 73 4.62 -2.10 9.10
C MET A 73 4.66 -2.06 10.62
N PRO A 74 4.29 -0.93 11.24
CA PRO A 74 4.16 -0.88 12.68
C PRO A 74 2.98 -1.74 13.13
N GLU A 75 3.18 -2.54 14.17
CA GLU A 75 2.12 -3.37 14.76
C GLU A 75 0.98 -2.48 15.32
N SER A 76 -0.26 -2.97 15.28
CA SER A 76 -1.48 -2.35 15.84
C SER A 76 -2.08 -1.14 15.10
N LEU A 77 -2.26 -1.23 13.78
CA LEU A 77 -3.04 -0.22 13.05
C LEU A 77 -4.48 -0.67 12.82
N ALA A 78 -5.43 0.15 13.28
CA ALA A 78 -6.84 -0.06 13.03
C ALA A 78 -7.24 0.42 11.63
N VAL A 79 -8.31 -0.17 11.09
CA VAL A 79 -8.96 0.29 9.86
C VAL A 79 -9.37 1.76 10.00
N GLY A 80 -9.18 2.53 8.93
CA GLY A 80 -9.49 3.96 8.87
C GLY A 80 -8.37 4.87 9.38
N THR A 81 -7.25 4.31 9.85
CA THR A 81 -6.11 5.13 10.32
C THR A 81 -5.35 5.71 9.11
N PRO A 82 -5.05 7.02 9.08
CA PRO A 82 -4.19 7.60 8.07
C PRO A 82 -2.73 7.19 8.28
N VAL A 83 -2.08 6.82 7.18
CA VAL A 83 -0.68 6.37 7.17
C VAL A 83 0.10 7.04 6.06
N ALA A 84 1.37 7.34 6.35
CA ALA A 84 2.34 7.75 5.35
C ALA A 84 2.97 6.52 4.68
N ILE A 85 3.15 6.55 3.37
CA ILE A 85 3.81 5.50 2.60
C ILE A 85 5.24 5.95 2.29
N MET A 86 6.21 5.21 2.82
CA MET A 86 7.64 5.42 2.63
C MET A 86 8.18 4.44 1.59
N ALA A 87 9.13 4.88 0.77
CA ALA A 87 9.82 3.99 -0.16
C ALA A 87 10.93 3.20 0.56
N GLU A 88 11.16 1.96 0.14
CA GLU A 88 12.40 1.26 0.45
C GLU A 88 13.62 2.06 -0.09
N GLY A 89 14.53 2.44 0.80
CA GLY A 89 15.76 3.17 0.44
C GLY A 89 15.58 4.68 0.24
N LYS A 90 14.47 5.27 0.72
CA LYS A 90 14.25 6.73 0.73
C LYS A 90 13.76 7.19 2.10
N ASP A 91 14.19 8.39 2.49
CA ASP A 91 13.85 9.01 3.79
C ASP A 91 12.58 9.87 3.73
N HIS A 92 12.00 10.06 2.55
CA HIS A 92 10.81 10.89 2.33
C HIS A 92 9.59 10.05 2.00
N ALA A 93 8.43 10.47 2.52
CA ALA A 93 7.16 9.86 2.15
C ALA A 93 6.83 10.16 0.69
N MET A 94 6.30 9.14 0.01
CA MET A 94 5.85 9.25 -1.37
C MET A 94 4.38 9.55 -1.47
N ALA A 95 3.61 9.09 -0.48
CA ALA A 95 2.17 9.15 -0.52
C ALA A 95 1.56 9.08 0.88
N ILE A 96 0.30 9.48 0.96
CA ILE A 96 -0.55 9.46 2.15
C ILE A 96 -1.83 8.74 1.77
N GLY A 97 -2.25 7.82 2.63
CA GLY A 97 -3.47 7.06 2.40
C GLY A 97 -4.12 6.62 3.70
N ILE A 98 -5.30 6.03 3.56
CA ILE A 98 -6.10 5.52 4.67
C ILE A 98 -6.11 4.01 4.61
N LEU A 99 -5.87 3.37 5.75
CA LEU A 99 -5.94 1.91 5.85
C LEU A 99 -7.38 1.43 5.68
N THR A 100 -7.60 0.52 4.74
CA THR A 100 -8.89 -0.17 4.58
C THR A 100 -8.92 -1.49 5.35
N LEU A 101 -7.74 -2.06 5.66
CA LEU A 101 -7.57 -3.30 6.39
C LEU A 101 -6.72 -3.08 7.64
N SER A 102 -6.95 -3.88 8.68
CA SER A 102 -6.12 -3.87 9.88
C SER A 102 -4.78 -4.54 9.62
N THR A 103 -3.74 -4.23 10.40
CA THR A 103 -2.43 -4.88 10.29
C THR A 103 -2.54 -6.40 10.39
N ASP A 104 -3.37 -6.89 11.30
CA ASP A 104 -3.53 -8.32 11.57
C ASP A 104 -4.17 -9.05 10.38
N ASP A 105 -5.19 -8.44 9.78
CA ASP A 105 -5.84 -8.95 8.57
C ASP A 105 -4.89 -8.94 7.37
N MET A 106 -4.01 -7.94 7.27
CA MET A 106 -3.01 -7.84 6.21
C MET A 106 -1.96 -8.94 6.29
N TYR A 107 -1.50 -9.29 7.50
CA TYR A 107 -0.59 -10.43 7.70
C TYR A 107 -1.30 -11.77 7.53
N ALA A 108 -2.53 -11.92 8.04
CA ALA A 108 -3.32 -13.13 7.89
C ALA A 108 -3.64 -13.42 6.41
N ALA A 109 -3.95 -12.37 5.64
CA ALA A 109 -4.17 -12.43 4.20
C ALA A 109 -2.95 -13.00 3.43
N VAL A 110 -1.74 -12.83 3.95
CA VAL A 110 -0.49 -13.24 3.28
C VAL A 110 0.04 -14.57 3.79
N ALA A 111 -0.30 -14.96 5.03
CA ALA A 111 0.00 -16.28 5.56
C ALA A 111 -0.63 -17.40 4.70
N VAL A 112 -1.86 -17.18 4.18
CA VAL A 112 -2.53 -18.15 3.29
C VAL A 112 -1.78 -18.32 1.94
N VAL A 113 -1.03 -17.30 1.50
CA VAL A 113 -0.25 -17.35 0.25
C VAL A 113 1.11 -18.04 0.43
N THR A 114 1.69 -18.00 1.64
CA THR A 114 3.07 -18.46 1.87
C THR A 114 3.16 -19.96 2.22
N VAL A 115 2.04 -20.62 2.53
CA VAL A 115 2.02 -22.09 2.73
C VAL A 115 2.06 -22.86 1.39
N VAL A 116 2.03 -22.18 0.23
CA VAL A 116 2.28 -22.80 -1.09
C VAL A 116 3.57 -22.29 -1.73
N LYS A 117 4.62 -22.08 -0.94
CA LYS A 117 5.94 -22.53 -1.40
C LYS A 117 6.09 -23.94 -0.86
N CYS A 118 5.66 -24.92 -1.65
CA CYS A 118 6.24 -26.25 -1.55
C CYS A 118 7.76 -26.03 -1.55
N VAL A 119 8.36 -26.21 -0.39
CA VAL A 119 9.74 -26.64 -0.31
C VAL A 119 9.72 -27.94 -1.10
N ASP A 120 10.18 -27.88 -2.36
CA ASP A 120 10.53 -29.07 -3.12
C ASP A 120 12.02 -29.36 -2.85
N PRO A 121 12.41 -30.14 -1.83
CA PRO A 121 13.76 -30.65 -1.73
C PRO A 121 13.92 -31.98 -2.47
N CYS A 122 12.91 -32.44 -3.25
CA CYS A 122 12.89 -33.82 -3.74
C CYS A 122 12.55 -33.95 -5.24
N PHE A 123 13.27 -33.26 -6.12
CA PHE A 123 13.33 -33.69 -7.53
C PHE A 123 14.73 -33.51 -8.13
N ALA A 124 15.73 -34.00 -7.41
CA ALA A 124 17.01 -34.38 -8.00
C ALA A 124 17.17 -35.90 -7.85
N VAL A 125 17.61 -36.53 -8.94
CA VAL A 125 17.96 -37.95 -9.12
C VAL A 125 16.81 -38.87 -9.56
N GLY A 126 16.92 -39.28 -10.82
CA GLY A 126 15.99 -40.18 -11.49
C GLY A 126 15.99 -41.60 -10.91
N ARG A 127 14.77 -42.13 -10.74
CA ARG A 127 14.44 -43.54 -10.87
C ARG A 127 12.92 -43.64 -10.99
N ALA A 128 12.42 -44.26 -12.06
CA ALA A 128 11.00 -44.52 -12.21
C ALA A 128 10.57 -45.65 -11.26
N PRO A 129 9.53 -45.47 -10.41
CA PRO A 129 8.82 -46.59 -9.79
C PRO A 129 7.67 -47.08 -10.70
N PRO A 130 7.34 -48.39 -10.69
CA PRO A 130 6.32 -48.95 -11.57
C PRO A 130 4.90 -48.70 -11.05
N LEU A 131 4.09 -48.17 -11.96
CA LEU A 131 2.67 -48.47 -12.23
C LEU A 131 1.82 -49.12 -11.12
N THR A 132 1.47 -48.41 -10.04
CA THR A 132 0.15 -48.55 -9.38
C THR A 132 -0.09 -47.45 -8.35
N LEU A 133 -0.90 -46.43 -8.70
CA LEU A 133 -1.98 -45.91 -7.84
C LEU A 133 -2.84 -44.91 -8.62
N LEU A 134 -4.09 -45.32 -8.85
CA LEU A 134 -5.29 -44.47 -9.02
C LEU A 134 -5.32 -43.43 -7.86
N LEU A 135 -5.66 -42.14 -7.97
CA LEU A 135 -6.64 -41.32 -8.71
C LEU A 135 -6.36 -39.85 -8.29
N PRO A 136 -7.16 -38.85 -8.71
CA PRO A 136 -7.36 -38.28 -10.02
C PRO A 136 -6.64 -36.93 -10.13
N ALA A 137 -6.79 -36.22 -11.25
CA ALA A 137 -6.52 -34.79 -11.34
C ALA A 137 -7.24 -34.02 -10.21
N VAL A 138 -6.54 -33.62 -9.16
CA VAL A 138 -6.98 -32.55 -8.27
C VAL A 138 -6.50 -31.25 -8.88
N SER A 139 -7.30 -30.79 -9.83
CA SER A 139 -7.55 -29.38 -10.13
C SER A 139 -6.54 -28.41 -9.50
N CYS A 140 -5.42 -28.19 -10.19
CA CYS A 140 -4.57 -26.99 -10.00
C CYS A 140 -5.28 -25.72 -10.53
N LEU A 141 -6.61 -25.80 -10.69
CA LEU A 141 -7.51 -24.69 -10.89
C LEU A 141 -8.10 -24.34 -9.53
N LEU A 142 -7.75 -23.12 -9.12
CA LEU A 142 -8.58 -22.25 -8.28
C LEU A 142 -8.61 -22.58 -6.79
N SER A 143 -7.62 -22.05 -6.10
CA SER A 143 -7.92 -21.00 -5.13
C SER A 143 -7.04 -19.77 -5.39
N ARG A 144 -7.31 -19.07 -6.50
CA ARG A 144 -7.16 -17.59 -6.54
C ARG A 144 -8.20 -16.95 -5.59
N SER A 145 -8.38 -17.50 -4.39
CA SER A 145 -9.34 -17.00 -3.41
C SER A 145 -8.71 -15.79 -2.73
N GLN A 146 -8.88 -14.69 -3.46
CA GLN A 146 -9.18 -13.36 -2.94
C GLN A 146 -8.28 -12.87 -1.81
N ASN A 147 -7.25 -12.12 -2.17
CA ASN A 147 -6.93 -10.88 -1.48
C ASN A 147 -6.79 -9.76 -2.52
N LYS A 148 -7.89 -9.51 -3.24
CA LYS A 148 -8.07 -8.23 -3.98
C LYS A 148 -8.61 -7.16 -3.01
N GLY A 149 -8.07 -7.13 -1.79
CA GLY A 149 -8.32 -6.06 -0.85
C GLY A 149 -7.33 -4.94 -1.12
N VAL A 150 -7.84 -3.74 -1.36
CA VAL A 150 -7.04 -2.52 -1.23
C VAL A 150 -6.58 -2.47 0.22
N ALA A 151 -5.27 -2.40 0.46
CA ALA A 151 -4.72 -2.27 1.80
C ALA A 151 -4.79 -0.83 2.27
N ILE A 152 -4.36 0.08 1.40
CA ILE A 152 -4.36 1.52 1.63
C ILE A 152 -5.03 2.20 0.45
N GLU A 153 -6.09 2.94 0.73
CA GLU A 153 -6.72 3.86 -0.21
C GLU A 153 -5.85 5.11 -0.35
N MET A 154 -5.50 5.44 -1.59
CA MET A 154 -4.64 6.57 -1.91
C MET A 154 -5.40 7.89 -1.81
N MET A 155 -4.89 8.82 -1.03
CA MET A 155 -5.49 10.17 -0.89
C MET A 155 -4.63 11.23 -1.58
N HIS A 156 -3.32 11.22 -1.34
CA HIS A 156 -2.39 12.23 -1.83
C HIS A 156 -1.04 11.59 -2.12
N PHE A 157 -0.42 11.90 -3.26
CA PHE A 157 0.85 11.31 -3.67
C PHE A 157 1.77 12.33 -4.34
N LEU A 158 3.05 11.98 -4.41
CA LEU A 158 4.07 12.80 -5.05
C LEU A 158 3.78 12.93 -6.56
N GLY A 159 3.52 14.16 -7.01
CA GLY A 159 3.21 14.45 -8.41
C GLY A 159 1.73 14.72 -8.69
N ASP A 160 0.88 14.77 -7.66
CA ASP A 160 -0.49 15.24 -7.82
C ASP A 160 -0.58 16.78 -7.96
N ASP A 161 -1.79 17.26 -8.20
CA ASP A 161 -2.07 18.69 -8.35
C ASP A 161 -1.78 19.48 -7.06
N LEU A 162 -2.05 18.89 -5.88
CA LEU A 162 -1.81 19.54 -4.59
C LEU A 162 -0.31 19.70 -4.28
N TRP A 163 0.52 18.77 -4.76
CA TRP A 163 1.96 18.79 -4.64
C TRP A 163 2.57 19.83 -5.57
N THR A 164 2.14 19.84 -6.82
CA THR A 164 2.68 20.71 -7.87
C THR A 164 2.30 22.18 -7.68
N CYS A 165 1.17 22.49 -7.05
CA CYS A 165 0.79 23.86 -6.70
C CYS A 165 1.62 24.38 -5.50
N PRO A 166 2.53 25.36 -5.68
CA PRO A 166 3.33 25.89 -4.60
C PRO A 166 2.61 27.01 -3.82
N ASN A 167 1.77 27.81 -4.49
CA ASN A 167 0.94 28.85 -3.90
C ASN A 167 -0.45 28.84 -4.56
N ILE A 168 -1.47 29.03 -3.74
CA ILE A 168 -2.86 29.21 -4.19
C ILE A 168 -3.16 30.70 -4.00
N ASP A 169 -2.77 31.49 -4.99
CA ASP A 169 -3.15 32.90 -5.12
C ASP A 169 -4.50 33.04 -5.88
#